data_AF-A0ABD1L6L6-F1
#
_entry.id   AF-A0ABD1L6L6-F1
#
_cell.length_a   1.000
_cell.length_b   1.000
_cell.length_c   1.000
_cell.angle_alpha   90.00
_cell.angle_beta   90.00
_cell.angle_gamma   90.00
#
_symmetry.space_group_name_H-M   'P 1'
#
loop_
_entity.id
_entity.type
_entity.pdbx_description
1 polymer ?
#
loop_
_entity_poly.entity_id
_entity_poly.type
_entity_poly.pdbx_seq_one_letter_code
_entity_poly.pdbx_strand_id
1 'polypeptide(L)'
;MLMLQCPDEGKPNQDGLASVFEQMERVIAALHEDKKFIYIIIDDISFLEVAANGSSSDVLNLLHYCHTLTSEYGCAFLALGHKDIYLNGDNAAVILEMEYYADILVRAEPLSTGLAKDVHGQLMVSDKETQHQHGISAIAPFLCQKQELA
;
A
#
# COMPACT_ATOMS: atom_id res chain seq x y z
N MET A 1 -4.78 9.08 19.32
CA MET A 1 -3.92 10.21 18.93
C MET A 1 -2.48 9.73 19.01
N LEU A 2 -1.98 9.13 17.93
CA LEU A 2 -0.56 8.78 17.81
C LEU A 2 0.18 10.07 17.44
N MET A 3 1.01 10.57 18.36
CA MET A 3 1.91 11.67 18.04
C MET A 3 3.03 11.11 17.16
N LEU A 4 2.96 11.34 15.85
CA LEU A 4 4.15 11.32 15.02
C LEU A 4 5.04 12.47 15.54
N GLN A 5 6.12 12.13 16.24
CA GLN A 5 7.19 13.09 16.50
C GLN A 5 7.91 13.31 15.18
N CYS A 6 7.46 14.31 14.41
CA CYS A 6 8.27 14.87 13.34
C CYS A 6 9.37 15.70 14.00
N PRO A 7 10.66 15.35 13.84
CA PRO A 7 11.73 16.19 14.35
C PRO A 7 11.82 17.43 13.47
N ASP A 8 11.52 18.59 14.06
CA ASP A 8 11.84 19.89 13.48
C ASP A 8 13.24 20.32 13.97
N GLU A 9 14.17 20.47 13.03
CA GLU A 9 14.96 21.68 12.80
C GLU A 9 16.24 21.36 12.00
N GLY A 10 16.35 21.95 10.80
CA GLY A 10 17.60 22.61 10.41
C GLY A 10 18.48 22.05 9.27
N LYS A 11 18.07 21.01 8.53
CA LYS A 11 18.69 20.67 7.23
C LYS A 11 17.63 20.14 6.26
N PRO A 12 17.63 20.54 4.98
CA PRO A 12 16.82 19.87 3.96
C PRO A 12 17.46 18.51 3.73
N ASN A 13 17.18 17.55 4.62
CA ASN A 13 17.52 16.17 4.35
C ASN A 13 16.62 15.76 3.20
N GLN A 14 17.21 15.67 2.01
CA GLN A 14 16.58 15.16 0.80
C GLN A 14 16.28 13.65 0.87
N ASP A 15 16.19 13.10 2.09
CA ASP A 15 15.87 11.71 2.39
C ASP A 15 14.36 11.60 2.64
N GLY A 16 13.59 11.78 1.57
CA GLY A 16 12.15 11.52 1.56
C GLY A 16 11.85 10.02 1.48
N LEU A 17 10.76 9.66 0.79
CA LEU A 17 10.36 8.26 0.58
C LEU A 17 11.42 7.41 -0.13
N ALA A 18 12.33 8.02 -0.90
CA ALA A 18 13.46 7.32 -1.51
C ALA A 18 14.39 6.67 -0.47
N SER A 19 14.70 7.37 0.62
CA SER A 19 15.53 6.83 1.70
C SER A 19 14.85 5.68 2.44
N VAL A 20 13.53 5.74 2.58
CA VAL A 20 12.71 4.66 3.14
C VAL A 20 12.81 3.42 2.25
N PHE A 21 12.68 3.61 0.94
CA PHE A 21 12.85 2.52 -0.02
C PHE A 21 14.24 1.88 0.06
N GLU A 22 15.32 2.66 0.06
CA GLU A 22 16.69 2.14 0.17
C GLU A 22 16.90 1.32 1.46
N GLN A 23 16.29 1.75 2.57
CA GLN A 23 16.34 0.99 3.83
C GLN A 23 15.55 -0.32 3.72
N MET A 24 14.36 -0.28 3.11
CA MET A 24 13.54 -1.48 2.89
C MET A 24 14.29 -2.49 2.01
N GLU A 25 14.84 -2.07 0.88
CA GLU A 25 15.60 -2.91 -0.03
C GLU A 25 16.78 -3.58 0.70
N ARG A 26 17.56 -2.82 1.48
CA ARG A 26 18.67 -3.37 2.27
C ARG A 26 18.23 -4.46 3.24
N VAL A 27 17.12 -4.24 3.94
CA VAL A 27 16.58 -5.23 4.90
C VAL A 27 16.08 -6.47 4.14
N ILE A 28 15.40 -6.27 3.01
CA ILE A 28 14.83 -7.35 2.20
C ILE A 28 15.94 -8.21 1.59
N ALA A 29 16.99 -7.59 1.05
CA ALA A 29 18.15 -8.29 0.51
C ALA A 29 18.82 -9.18 1.58
N ALA A 30 19.02 -8.65 2.80
CA ALA A 30 19.58 -9.41 3.91
C ALA A 30 18.67 -10.56 4.36
N LEU A 31 17.35 -10.37 4.38
CA LEU A 31 16.39 -11.42 4.74
C LEU A 31 16.22 -12.48 3.65
N HIS A 32 16.40 -12.10 2.39
CA HIS A 32 16.30 -13.01 1.25
C HIS A 32 17.45 -14.03 1.26
N GLU A 33 18.66 -13.62 1.67
CA GLU A 33 19.80 -14.54 1.87
C GLU A 33 19.47 -15.65 2.90
N ASP A 34 18.65 -15.34 3.91
CA ASP A 34 18.17 -16.30 4.91
C ASP A 34 17.07 -17.26 4.39
N LYS A 35 16.66 -17.15 3.11
CA LYS A 35 15.56 -17.91 2.48
C LYS A 35 14.21 -17.79 3.21
N LYS A 36 13.98 -16.67 3.88
CA LYS A 36 12.69 -16.37 4.51
C LYS A 36 11.73 -15.83 3.46
N PHE A 37 10.46 -16.17 3.58
CA PHE A 37 9.42 -15.50 2.82
C PHE A 37 9.19 -14.10 3.41
N ILE A 38 9.14 -13.09 2.56
CA ILE A 38 9.11 -11.68 2.98
C ILE A 38 7.75 -11.09 2.64
N TYR A 39 7.16 -10.38 3.60
CA TYR A 39 5.94 -9.60 3.41
C TYR A 39 6.27 -8.12 3.63
N ILE A 40 6.01 -7.30 2.63
CA ILE A 40 6.03 -5.84 2.73
C ILE A 40 4.60 -5.40 3.01
N ILE A 41 4.37 -4.73 4.14
CA ILE A 41 3.04 -4.24 4.53
C ILE A 41 3.12 -2.74 4.75
N ILE A 42 2.30 -1.99 4.00
CA ILE A 42 2.06 -0.56 4.19
C ILE A 42 0.63 -0.42 4.74
N ASP A 43 0.51 -0.05 6.01
CA ASP A 43 -0.76 -0.06 6.75
C ASP A 43 -1.73 1.08 6.38
N ASP A 44 -1.21 2.21 5.90
CA ASP A 44 -2.07 3.31 5.47
C ASP A 44 -1.32 4.23 4.50
N ILE A 45 -1.71 4.17 3.22
CA ILE A 45 -1.14 4.99 2.15
C ILE A 45 -1.35 6.49 2.41
N SER A 46 -2.40 6.88 3.12
CA SER A 46 -2.71 8.30 3.36
C SER A 46 -1.64 8.99 4.20
N PHE A 47 -1.00 8.26 5.13
CA PHE A 47 0.13 8.79 5.89
C PHE A 47 1.38 8.99 5.04
N LEU A 48 1.57 8.20 3.98
CA LEU A 48 2.67 8.41 3.03
C LEU A 48 2.47 9.70 2.24
N GLU A 49 1.24 10.04 1.87
CA GLU A 49 0.95 11.32 1.21
C GLU A 49 1.26 12.50 2.13
N VAL A 50 0.90 12.41 3.42
CA VAL A 50 1.27 13.43 4.40
C VAL A 50 2.80 13.54 4.53
N ALA A 51 3.51 12.42 4.62
CA ALA A 51 4.97 12.39 4.69
C ALA A 51 5.65 12.91 3.40
N ALA A 52 4.97 12.79 2.26
CA ALA A 52 5.41 13.31 0.97
C ALA A 52 4.95 14.75 0.71
N ASN A 53 4.51 15.50 1.73
CA ASN A 53 3.99 16.86 1.59
C ASN A 53 2.86 16.99 0.56
N GLY A 54 1.99 15.98 0.48
CA GLY A 54 0.88 15.89 -0.47
C GLY A 54 1.28 15.47 -1.89
N SER A 55 2.52 15.02 -2.11
CA SER A 55 2.99 14.56 -3.41
C SER A 55 2.53 13.14 -3.71
N SER A 56 1.40 13.00 -4.42
CA SER A 56 0.92 11.70 -4.90
C SER A 56 1.93 10.97 -5.78
N SER A 57 2.75 11.70 -6.57
CA SER A 57 3.77 11.09 -7.41
C SER A 57 4.87 10.41 -6.61
N ASP A 58 5.30 11.00 -5.49
CA ASP A 58 6.35 10.39 -4.66
C ASP A 58 5.83 9.12 -3.97
N VAL A 59 4.55 9.13 -3.56
CA VAL A 59 3.87 7.96 -3.00
C VAL A 59 3.73 6.86 -4.04
N LEU A 60 3.27 7.18 -5.25
CA LEU A 60 3.15 6.23 -6.35
C LEU A 60 4.51 5.63 -6.74
N ASN A 61 5.57 6.45 -6.77
CA ASN A 61 6.93 5.99 -7.02
C ASN A 61 7.37 4.97 -5.95
N LEU A 62 7.18 5.29 -4.66
CA LEU A 62 7.50 4.35 -3.57
C LEU A 62 6.73 3.04 -3.72
N LEU A 63 5.42 3.11 -3.94
CA LEU A 63 4.56 1.93 -4.07
C LEU A 63 4.95 1.09 -5.30
N HIS A 64 5.31 1.74 -6.40
CA HIS A 64 5.83 1.07 -7.59
C HIS A 64 7.17 0.37 -7.30
N TYR A 65 8.09 1.01 -6.60
CA TYR A 65 9.36 0.38 -6.21
C TYR A 65 9.15 -0.79 -5.24
N CYS A 66 8.23 -0.68 -4.28
CA CYS A 66 7.85 -1.81 -3.44
C CYS A 66 7.28 -2.97 -4.26
N HIS A 67 6.47 -2.67 -5.29
CA HIS A 67 5.96 -3.67 -6.20
C HIS A 67 7.08 -4.36 -7.00
N THR A 68 8.12 -3.66 -7.47
CA THR A 68 9.22 -4.30 -8.22
C THR A 68 10.00 -5.31 -7.37
N LEU A 69 10.11 -5.07 -6.05
CA LEU A 69 10.74 -6.02 -5.12
C LEU A 69 10.03 -7.38 -5.09
N THR A 70 8.72 -7.44 -5.39
CA THR A 70 7.98 -8.72 -5.47
C THR A 70 8.56 -9.65 -6.53
N SER A 71 8.93 -9.10 -7.69
CA SER A 71 9.50 -9.85 -8.79
C SER A 71 10.98 -10.18 -8.59
N GLU A 72 11.71 -9.30 -7.90
CA GLU A 72 13.16 -9.43 -7.71
C GLU A 72 13.52 -10.39 -6.57
N TYR A 73 12.83 -10.28 -5.45
CA TYR A 73 13.12 -11.03 -4.23
C TYR A 73 12.07 -12.10 -3.89
N GLY A 74 11.00 -12.22 -4.69
CA GLY A 74 9.89 -13.12 -4.39
C GLY A 74 9.22 -12.76 -3.06
N CYS A 75 8.97 -11.47 -2.82
CA CYS A 75 8.21 -11.01 -1.65
C CYS A 75 6.73 -10.81 -1.98
N ALA A 76 5.87 -10.87 -0.96
CA ALA A 76 4.49 -10.40 -1.04
C ALA A 76 4.42 -8.93 -0.66
N PHE A 77 3.64 -8.16 -1.40
CA PHE A 77 3.40 -6.75 -1.09
C PHE A 77 1.92 -6.53 -0.77
N LEU A 78 1.63 -5.89 0.36
CA LEU A 78 0.30 -5.53 0.81
C LEU A 78 0.27 -4.04 1.12
N ALA A 79 -0.63 -3.31 0.46
CA ALA A 79 -0.89 -1.91 0.78
C ALA A 79 -2.33 -1.76 1.29
N LEU A 80 -2.52 -0.91 2.30
CA LEU A 80 -3.81 -0.60 2.89
C LEU A 80 -4.13 0.87 2.61
N GLY A 81 -5.35 1.13 2.19
CA GLY A 81 -5.83 2.48 1.92
C GLY A 81 -7.26 2.68 2.39
N HIS A 82 -7.60 3.93 2.65
CA HIS A 82 -8.95 4.34 3.01
C HIS A 82 -9.68 4.85 1.76
N LYS A 83 -10.74 4.19 1.29
CA LYS A 83 -11.41 4.59 0.03
C LYS A 83 -12.12 5.93 0.15
N ASP A 84 -12.69 6.21 1.32
CA ASP A 84 -13.51 7.40 1.61
C ASP A 84 -12.76 8.73 1.50
N ILE A 85 -11.48 8.76 1.89
CA ILE A 85 -10.63 9.95 1.76
C ILE A 85 -10.26 10.31 0.31
N TYR A 86 -10.48 9.39 -0.64
CA TYR A 86 -10.17 9.58 -2.07
C TYR A 86 -11.41 9.75 -2.96
N LEU A 87 -12.62 9.82 -2.38
CA LEU A 87 -13.87 9.84 -3.16
C LEU A 87 -14.12 11.13 -3.97
N ASN A 88 -13.48 12.26 -3.63
CA ASN A 88 -13.92 13.59 -4.08
C ASN A 88 -12.82 14.57 -4.57
N GLY A 89 -11.65 14.10 -5.04
CA GLY A 89 -10.60 15.04 -5.51
C GLY A 89 -9.49 14.41 -6.37
N ASP A 90 -8.50 15.24 -6.73
CA ASP A 90 -7.32 14.84 -7.53
C ASP A 90 -6.54 13.66 -6.92
N ASN A 91 -6.66 13.46 -5.60
CA ASN A 91 -6.06 12.35 -4.86
C ASN A 91 -6.65 10.97 -5.26
N ALA A 92 -7.78 10.92 -5.97
CA ALA A 92 -8.35 9.68 -6.48
C ALA A 92 -7.38 8.89 -7.38
N ALA A 93 -6.41 9.57 -8.00
CA ALA A 93 -5.40 8.95 -8.85
C ALA A 93 -4.60 7.87 -8.10
N VAL A 94 -4.17 8.12 -6.85
CA VAL A 94 -3.33 7.19 -6.09
C VAL A 94 -4.02 5.84 -5.89
N ILE A 95 -5.27 5.87 -5.43
CA ILE A 95 -6.04 4.64 -5.21
C ILE A 95 -6.38 3.94 -6.51
N LEU A 96 -6.76 4.66 -7.56
CA LEU A 96 -7.07 4.04 -8.86
C LEU A 96 -5.85 3.33 -9.46
N GLU A 97 -4.67 3.94 -9.32
CA GLU A 97 -3.43 3.37 -9.82
C GLU A 97 -2.97 2.17 -8.97
N MET A 98 -3.15 2.23 -7.65
CA MET A 98 -2.93 1.07 -6.79
C MET A 98 -3.91 -0.06 -7.08
N GLU A 99 -5.19 0.25 -7.29
CA GLU A 99 -6.17 -0.73 -7.73
C GLU A 99 -5.73 -1.37 -9.03
N TYR A 100 -5.20 -0.58 -9.98
CA TYR A 100 -4.67 -1.08 -11.25
C TYR A 100 -3.51 -2.07 -11.05
N TYR A 101 -2.53 -1.75 -10.22
CA TYR A 101 -1.35 -2.58 -9.94
C TYR A 101 -1.60 -3.79 -9.05
N ALA A 102 -2.67 -3.81 -8.25
CA ALA A 102 -2.98 -4.95 -7.40
C ALA A 102 -3.43 -6.16 -8.21
N ASP A 103 -2.86 -7.32 -7.93
CA ASP A 103 -3.36 -8.61 -8.44
C ASP A 103 -4.63 -9.00 -7.70
N ILE A 104 -4.64 -8.81 -6.37
CA ILE A 104 -5.80 -9.08 -5.53
C ILE A 104 -6.24 -7.80 -4.83
N LEU A 105 -7.49 -7.43 -5.06
CA LEU A 105 -8.15 -6.30 -4.41
C LEU A 105 -9.15 -6.80 -3.37
N VAL A 106 -8.93 -6.40 -2.12
CA VAL A 106 -9.82 -6.68 -1.00
C VAL A 106 -10.49 -5.39 -0.57
N ARG A 107 -11.82 -5.34 -0.56
CA ARG A 107 -12.59 -4.19 -0.08
C ARG A 107 -13.40 -4.55 1.15
N ALA A 108 -13.13 -3.85 2.25
CA ALA A 108 -13.91 -3.90 3.47
C ALA A 108 -14.85 -2.69 3.50
N GLU A 109 -16.15 -2.96 3.43
CA GLU A 109 -17.21 -1.95 3.42
C GLU A 109 -18.20 -2.23 4.56
N PRO A 110 -18.77 -1.20 5.21
CA PRO A 110 -19.83 -1.38 6.19
C PRO A 110 -21.13 -1.78 5.49
N LEU A 111 -22.12 -2.25 6.27
CA LEU A 111 -23.45 -2.54 5.73
C LEU A 111 -24.14 -1.23 5.30
N SER A 112 -24.67 -1.21 4.08
CA SER A 112 -25.46 -0.08 3.56
C SER A 112 -26.75 0.20 4.35
N THR A 113 -27.20 -0.76 5.15
CA THR A 113 -28.36 -0.66 6.04
C THR A 113 -28.04 -0.10 7.43
N GLY A 114 -26.76 0.18 7.73
CA GLY A 114 -26.30 0.65 9.03
C GLY A 114 -25.86 -0.48 9.97
N LEU A 115 -26.03 -0.30 11.28
CA LEU A 115 -25.52 -1.25 12.28
C LEU A 115 -26.39 -2.51 12.37
N ALA A 116 -25.74 -3.68 12.42
CA ALA A 116 -26.37 -4.93 12.80
C ALA A 116 -25.65 -5.54 14.01
N LYS A 117 -26.38 -6.32 14.81
CA LYS A 117 -25.84 -6.92 16.05
C LYS A 117 -24.71 -7.91 15.78
N ASP A 118 -24.86 -8.71 14.72
CA ASP A 118 -24.01 -9.88 14.47
C ASP A 118 -23.21 -9.74 13.16
N VAL A 119 -23.38 -8.65 12.40
CA VAL A 119 -22.69 -8.38 11.13
C VAL A 119 -22.18 -6.95 11.10
N HIS A 120 -20.87 -6.76 10.92
CA HIS A 120 -20.22 -5.44 10.96
C HIS A 120 -20.04 -4.80 9.58
N GLY A 121 -20.15 -5.59 8.52
CA GLY A 121 -19.87 -5.16 7.16
C GLY A 121 -19.76 -6.33 6.20
N GLN A 122 -19.18 -6.06 5.04
CA GLN A 122 -18.91 -7.00 3.97
C GLN A 122 -17.43 -6.91 3.56
N LEU A 123 -16.90 -8.05 3.14
CA LEU A 123 -15.57 -8.15 2.57
C LEU A 123 -15.71 -8.70 1.14
N MET A 124 -15.29 -7.91 0.16
CA MET A 124 -15.26 -8.33 -1.24
C MET A 124 -13.81 -8.59 -1.65
N VAL A 125 -13.57 -9.75 -2.26
CA VAL A 125 -12.27 -10.14 -2.80
C VAL A 125 -12.39 -10.24 -4.31
N SER A 126 -11.55 -9.52 -5.02
CA SER A 126 -11.46 -9.53 -6.48
C SER A 126 -10.05 -9.94 -6.87
N ASP A 127 -9.96 -11.07 -7.55
CA ASP A 127 -8.72 -11.55 -8.16
C ASP A 127 -8.70 -11.09 -9.62
N LYS A 128 -7.70 -10.30 -9.98
CA LYS A 128 -7.43 -10.00 -11.38
C LYS A 128 -6.57 -11.14 -11.89
N GLU A 129 -7.20 -12.10 -12.57
CA GLU A 129 -6.47 -13.11 -13.35
C GLU A 129 -5.56 -12.40 -14.37
N THR A 130 -4.33 -12.09 -13.97
CA THR A 130 -3.29 -11.62 -14.86
C THR A 130 -2.85 -12.82 -15.67
N GLN A 131 -3.08 -12.79 -16.98
CA GLN A 131 -2.48 -13.79 -17.86
C GLN A 131 -0.96 -13.61 -17.82
N HIS A 132 -0.29 -14.30 -16.91
CA HIS A 132 1.17 -14.39 -16.84
C HIS A 132 1.69 -15.11 -18.08
N GLN A 133 1.77 -14.40 -19.21
CA GLN A 133 2.65 -14.79 -20.30
C GLN A 133 4.06 -14.34 -19.94
N HIS A 134 4.87 -15.32 -19.49
CA HIS A 134 6.31 -15.26 -19.28
C HIS A 134 6.82 -14.45 -18.09
N GLY A 135 7.04 -15.14 -16.97
CA GLY A 135 7.87 -14.69 -15.86
C GLY A 135 7.25 -15.04 -14.52
N ILE A 136 7.80 -16.05 -13.85
CA ILE A 136 7.32 -16.53 -12.55
C ILE A 136 7.57 -15.43 -11.50
N SER A 137 6.50 -14.80 -11.01
CA SER A 137 6.39 -14.47 -9.59
C SER A 137 5.16 -15.20 -9.08
N ALA A 138 5.33 -16.11 -8.12
CA ALA A 138 4.24 -16.90 -7.55
C ALA A 138 3.45 -16.12 -6.47
N ILE A 139 3.67 -14.81 -6.38
CA ILE A 139 3.28 -14.01 -5.23
C ILE A 139 2.67 -12.69 -5.71
N ALA A 140 1.39 -12.54 -5.42
CA ALA A 140 0.57 -11.42 -5.85
C ALA A 140 0.71 -10.21 -4.90
N PRO A 141 0.90 -8.98 -5.39
CA PRO A 141 0.50 -7.75 -4.70
C PRO A 141 -0.99 -7.75 -4.30
N PHE A 142 -1.22 -7.33 -3.06
CA PHE A 142 -2.53 -7.15 -2.45
C PHE A 142 -2.78 -5.67 -2.17
N LEU A 143 -3.97 -5.19 -2.52
CA LEU A 143 -4.48 -3.91 -2.04
C LEU A 143 -5.70 -4.17 -1.18
N CYS A 144 -5.66 -3.73 0.07
CA CYS A 144 -6.80 -3.75 0.97
C CYS A 144 -7.34 -2.33 1.14
N GLN A 145 -8.64 -2.17 0.92
CA GLN A 145 -9.30 -0.89 1.07
C GLN A 145 -10.34 -0.95 2.16
N LYS A 146 -10.30 0.04 3.06
CA LYS A 146 -11.32 0.24 4.07
C LYS A 146 -12.18 1.43 3.68
N GLN A 147 -13.50 1.28 3.74
CA GLN A 147 -14.43 2.39 3.69
C GLN A 147 -15.11 2.50 5.05
N GLU A 148 -15.18 3.69 5.64
CA GLU A 148 -15.96 3.94 6.85
C GLU A 148 -17.22 4.76 6.49
N LEU A 149 -18.36 4.44 7.09
CA LEU A 149 -19.55 5.30 7.04
C LEU A 149 -19.40 6.34 8.16
N ALA A 150 -19.48 7.62 7.78
CA ALA A 150 -19.51 8.75 8.71
C ALA A 150 -20.82 8.79 9.54
#